data_AF-A0A352VT59-F1
#
_entry.id   AF-A0A352VT59-F1
#
_cell.length_a   1.000
_cell.length_b   1.000
_cell.length_c   1.000
_cell.angle_alpha   90.00
_cell.angle_beta   90.00
_cell.angle_gamma   90.00
#
_symmetry.space_group_name_H-M   'P 1'
#
loop_
_entity.id
_entity.type
_entity.pdbx_description
1 polymer ?
#
loop_
_entity_poly.entity_id
_entity_poly.type
_entity_poly.pdbx_seq_one_letter_code
_entity_poly.pdbx_strand_id
1 'polypeptide(L)'
;MTAQQWTLALVVASFALYIGIAIRSRASTTKEFYVAGTGVSPLANGMATAADWMSAASFLGMAGLISFMGYDGSVYLMGWTGGYVLLALLLAPYLRKFGAFTVPDFVGDRYYSQTARIVAVVCAIFISFTYVAGQMRGVGIVFGRFLEVDIDVGVYIGMAVVFFYAVLGGMKGITYTQVAQYCVLIFAYLVPAIFLSIMVTGNPIPQLGLGGVDLASGTPLLERLNGLNTELGFTEYTSGTKSMLDVFFITTALMVGTAGLPHVIIRFYTVPRVRDARVSVGWALVFIALLYTTAPAIAVFARTNLINSISETPYSEVPEWFTTWEDTGLLRFEDLNGDGRIQFVGPNSPMENELTVDNDIIVLANPEIAELPNWVIGLVAAGGLAAALSTAAGLLLVVSS
;
A
#
# COMPACT_ATOMS: atom_id res chain seq x y z
N MET A 1 27.54 -5.38 -1.37
CA MET A 1 26.77 -4.12 -1.48
C MET A 1 26.00 -3.95 -0.18
N THR A 2 26.04 -2.75 0.41
CA THR A 2 25.23 -2.40 1.58
C THR A 2 23.74 -2.40 1.22
N ALA A 3 22.84 -2.40 2.21
CA ALA A 3 21.40 -2.25 1.98
C ALA A 3 21.10 -1.00 1.16
N GLN A 4 21.69 0.14 1.52
CA GLN A 4 21.56 1.41 0.81
C GLN A 4 22.01 1.33 -0.67
N GLN A 5 23.14 0.66 -0.96
CA GLN A 5 23.61 0.49 -2.34
C GLN A 5 22.64 -0.37 -3.17
N TRP A 6 22.08 -1.43 -2.58
CA TRP A 6 21.05 -2.24 -3.23
C TRP A 6 19.78 -1.44 -3.47
N THR A 7 19.33 -0.67 -2.47
CA THR A 7 18.16 0.20 -2.60
C THR A 7 18.35 1.18 -3.74
N LEU A 8 19.46 1.93 -3.76
CA LEU A 8 19.74 2.90 -4.81
C LEU A 8 19.78 2.22 -6.19
N ALA A 9 20.43 1.06 -6.31
CA ALA A 9 20.50 0.34 -7.57
C ALA A 9 19.11 -0.11 -8.07
N LEU A 10 18.29 -0.69 -7.20
CA LEU A 10 16.95 -1.18 -7.55
C LEU A 10 15.97 -0.03 -7.85
N VAL A 11 16.06 1.05 -7.09
CA VAL A 11 15.25 2.27 -7.29
C VAL A 11 15.63 2.97 -8.59
N VAL A 12 16.92 3.18 -8.85
CA VAL A 12 17.37 3.77 -10.13
C VAL A 12 17.00 2.88 -11.30
N ALA A 13 17.14 1.56 -11.17
CA ALA A 13 16.74 0.61 -12.21
C ALA A 13 15.23 0.65 -12.47
N SER A 14 14.39 0.73 -11.43
CA SER A 14 12.94 0.81 -11.56
C SER A 14 12.52 2.13 -12.21
N PHE A 15 13.09 3.26 -11.81
CA PHE A 15 12.83 4.55 -12.45
C PHE A 15 13.31 4.60 -13.91
N ALA A 16 14.49 4.06 -14.21
CA ALA A 16 14.97 3.96 -15.59
C ALA A 16 14.03 3.13 -16.46
N LEU A 17 13.48 2.03 -15.92
CA LEU A 17 12.44 1.24 -16.58
C LEU A 17 11.17 2.06 -16.82
N TYR A 18 10.67 2.77 -15.82
CA TYR A 18 9.44 3.57 -15.92
C TYR A 18 9.58 4.72 -16.93
N ILE A 19 10.67 5.46 -16.86
CA ILE A 19 10.99 6.55 -17.80
C ILE A 19 11.18 6.00 -19.21
N GLY A 20 11.89 4.87 -19.37
CA GLY A 20 12.09 4.21 -20.66
C GLY A 20 10.77 3.79 -21.31
N ILE A 21 9.82 3.26 -20.53
CA ILE A 21 8.46 2.92 -20.99
C ILE A 21 7.69 4.18 -21.37
N ALA A 22 7.77 5.25 -20.58
CA ALA A 22 7.10 6.51 -20.84
C ALA A 22 7.58 7.17 -22.15
N ILE A 23 8.90 7.20 -22.38
CA ILE A 23 9.49 7.74 -23.61
C ILE A 23 9.07 6.92 -24.84
N ARG A 24 9.07 5.58 -24.73
CA ARG A 24 8.62 4.67 -25.80
C ARG A 24 7.14 4.85 -26.14
N SER A 25 6.33 5.20 -25.15
CA SER A 25 4.86 5.22 -25.24
C SER A 25 4.28 6.64 -25.36
N ARG A 26 5.12 7.63 -25.72
CA ARG A 26 4.76 9.05 -25.78
C ARG A 26 3.50 9.30 -26.60
N ALA A 27 2.52 9.98 -26.00
CA ALA A 27 1.27 10.35 -26.65
C ALA A 27 1.50 11.48 -27.67
N SER A 28 0.89 11.36 -28.85
CA SER A 28 1.02 12.34 -29.94
C SER A 28 -0.22 13.24 -30.10
N THR A 29 -1.35 12.85 -29.52
CA THR A 29 -2.62 13.60 -29.60
C THR A 29 -3.34 13.67 -28.24
N THR A 30 -4.21 14.67 -28.04
CA THR A 30 -5.02 14.83 -26.82
C THR A 30 -5.89 13.60 -26.54
N LYS A 31 -6.42 12.96 -27.59
CA LYS A 31 -7.21 11.74 -27.45
C LYS A 31 -6.36 10.58 -26.94
N GLU A 32 -5.12 10.42 -27.42
CA GLU A 32 -4.18 9.42 -26.90
C GLU A 32 -3.71 9.72 -25.47
N PHE A 33 -3.66 11.00 -25.11
CA PHE A 33 -3.26 11.44 -23.78
C PHE A 33 -4.30 11.04 -22.72
N TYR A 34 -5.60 11.24 -22.98
CA TYR A 34 -6.67 10.95 -22.02
C TYR A 34 -7.35 9.60 -22.20
N VAL A 35 -7.29 9.02 -23.39
CA VAL A 35 -7.87 7.71 -23.69
C VAL A 35 -6.79 6.92 -24.41
N ALA A 36 -6.10 6.05 -23.68
CA ALA A 36 -5.14 5.12 -24.27
C ALA A 36 -5.84 4.45 -25.45
N GLY A 37 -5.45 4.75 -26.69
CA GLY A 37 -6.23 4.42 -27.88
C GLY A 37 -6.54 2.93 -27.96
N THR A 38 -7.67 2.51 -27.41
CA THR A 38 -8.34 1.18 -27.40
C THR A 38 -7.48 -0.10 -27.50
N GLY A 39 -6.20 -0.05 -27.16
CA GLY A 39 -5.21 -1.07 -27.54
C GLY A 39 -4.51 -1.77 -26.37
N VAL A 40 -4.92 -1.49 -25.12
CA VAL A 40 -4.38 -2.16 -23.95
C VAL A 40 -5.03 -3.54 -23.78
N SER A 41 -4.24 -4.58 -23.57
CA SER A 41 -4.77 -5.92 -23.33
C SER A 41 -5.51 -6.00 -21.97
N PRO A 42 -6.54 -6.85 -21.83
CA PRO A 42 -7.27 -6.97 -20.56
C PRO A 42 -6.38 -7.33 -19.37
N LEU A 43 -5.36 -8.16 -19.59
CA LEU A 43 -4.38 -8.55 -18.58
C LEU A 43 -3.52 -7.35 -18.15
N ALA A 44 -2.99 -6.58 -19.10
CA ALA A 44 -2.19 -5.40 -18.80
C ALA A 44 -3.02 -4.33 -18.08
N ASN A 45 -4.26 -4.13 -18.50
CA ASN A 45 -5.17 -3.21 -17.81
C ASN A 45 -5.52 -3.72 -16.40
N GLY A 46 -5.65 -5.04 -16.21
CA GLY A 46 -5.85 -5.64 -14.90
C GLY A 46 -4.67 -5.40 -13.94
N MET A 47 -3.43 -5.64 -14.40
CA MET A 47 -2.22 -5.35 -13.61
C MET A 47 -2.08 -3.85 -13.30
N ALA A 48 -2.31 -2.99 -14.29
CA ALA A 48 -2.26 -1.55 -14.10
C ALA A 48 -3.31 -1.08 -13.07
N THR A 49 -4.55 -1.59 -13.18
CA THR A 49 -5.62 -1.30 -12.21
C THR A 49 -5.27 -1.81 -10.82
N ALA A 50 -4.65 -2.98 -10.70
CA ALA A 50 -4.19 -3.50 -9.41
C ALA A 50 -3.09 -2.62 -8.80
N ALA A 51 -2.08 -2.20 -9.57
CA ALA A 51 -1.05 -1.28 -9.08
C ALA A 51 -1.61 0.08 -8.68
N ASP A 52 -2.57 0.59 -9.43
CA ASP A 52 -3.27 1.84 -9.13
C ASP A 52 -4.10 1.71 -7.84
N TRP A 53 -4.72 0.55 -7.62
CA TRP A 53 -5.54 0.24 -6.45
C TRP A 53 -4.72 0.05 -5.16
N MET A 54 -3.62 -0.68 -5.23
CA MET A 54 -2.86 -1.07 -4.04
C MET A 54 -2.31 0.18 -3.34
N SER A 55 -1.71 1.10 -4.08
CA SER A 55 -1.22 2.38 -3.56
C SER A 55 -0.21 2.25 -2.40
N ALA A 56 0.33 3.38 -1.94
CA ALA A 56 1.13 3.43 -0.72
C ALA A 56 0.34 2.95 0.50
N ALA A 57 -0.97 3.22 0.55
CA ALA A 57 -1.81 2.88 1.70
C ALA A 57 -1.94 1.37 1.92
N SER A 58 -2.09 0.55 0.85
CA SER A 58 -2.15 -0.90 1.04
C SER A 58 -0.78 -1.53 1.17
N PHE A 59 0.23 -1.00 0.46
CA PHE A 59 1.57 -1.56 0.51
C PHE A 59 2.25 -1.27 1.85
N LEU A 60 2.17 -0.03 2.36
CA LEU A 60 2.82 0.37 3.62
C LEU A 60 1.84 0.26 4.79
N GLY A 61 0.72 0.96 4.71
CA GLY A 61 -0.16 1.21 5.85
C GLY A 61 -1.02 0.01 6.26
N MET A 62 -1.53 -0.82 5.34
CA MET A 62 -2.48 -1.88 5.70
C MET A 62 -1.87 -2.91 6.66
N ALA A 63 -0.69 -3.45 6.34
CA ALA A 63 -0.05 -4.42 7.21
C ALA A 63 0.37 -3.78 8.54
N GLY A 64 0.78 -2.51 8.53
CA GLY A 64 1.00 -1.73 9.76
C GLY A 64 -0.25 -1.61 10.62
N LEU A 65 -1.35 -1.13 10.05
CA LEU A 65 -2.64 -1.01 10.75
C LEU A 65 -3.09 -2.35 11.33
N ILE A 66 -3.01 -3.43 10.56
CA ILE A 66 -3.37 -4.77 11.06
C ILE A 66 -2.42 -5.22 12.17
N SER A 67 -1.12 -4.90 12.08
CA SER A 67 -0.11 -5.25 13.08
C SER A 67 -0.38 -4.62 14.45
N PHE A 68 -0.90 -3.38 14.48
CA PHE A 68 -1.23 -2.70 15.74
C PHE A 68 -2.68 -2.88 16.19
N MET A 69 -3.63 -2.98 15.25
CA MET A 69 -5.07 -3.10 15.56
C MET A 69 -5.53 -4.54 15.72
N GLY A 70 -4.71 -5.54 15.35
CA GLY A 70 -5.08 -6.95 15.38
C GLY A 70 -6.33 -7.25 14.54
N TYR A 71 -7.24 -8.05 15.09
CA TYR A 71 -8.47 -8.46 14.42
C TYR A 71 -9.35 -7.27 13.98
N ASP A 72 -9.38 -6.18 14.74
CA ASP A 72 -10.17 -4.99 14.39
C ASP A 72 -9.67 -4.29 13.12
N GLY A 73 -8.41 -4.51 12.74
CA GLY A 73 -7.85 -4.03 11.46
C GLY A 73 -8.45 -4.73 10.23
N SER A 74 -9.13 -5.87 10.40
CA SER A 74 -9.74 -6.63 9.30
C SER A 74 -10.79 -5.85 8.50
N VAL A 75 -11.39 -4.81 9.09
CA VAL A 75 -12.34 -3.92 8.40
C VAL A 75 -11.72 -3.22 7.20
N TYR A 76 -10.43 -2.89 7.22
CA TYR A 76 -9.74 -2.29 6.08
C TYR A 76 -9.56 -3.30 4.95
N LEU A 77 -9.21 -4.54 5.30
CA LEU A 77 -9.07 -5.64 4.35
C LEU A 77 -10.41 -5.94 3.66
N MET A 78 -11.47 -6.16 4.44
CA MET A 78 -12.81 -6.45 3.93
C MET A 78 -13.43 -5.25 3.20
N GLY A 79 -13.27 -4.05 3.77
CA GLY A 79 -13.85 -2.83 3.26
C GLY A 79 -13.30 -2.46 1.89
N TRP A 80 -11.98 -2.43 1.74
CA TRP A 80 -11.35 -2.07 0.48
C TRP A 80 -11.58 -3.16 -0.59
N THR A 81 -11.36 -4.44 -0.28
CA THR A 81 -11.63 -5.52 -1.26
C THR A 81 -13.09 -5.56 -1.69
N GLY A 82 -14.01 -5.43 -0.73
CA GLY A 82 -15.44 -5.37 -0.98
C GLY A 82 -15.83 -4.17 -1.86
N GLY A 83 -15.19 -3.02 -1.67
CA GLY A 83 -15.42 -1.86 -2.53
C GLY A 83 -14.94 -2.04 -3.95
N TYR A 84 -13.82 -2.75 -4.18
CA TYR A 84 -13.44 -3.15 -5.54
C TYR A 84 -14.49 -4.05 -6.17
N VAL A 85 -15.05 -4.99 -5.42
CA VAL A 85 -16.12 -5.88 -5.90
C VAL A 85 -17.39 -5.08 -6.23
N LEU A 86 -17.78 -4.10 -5.41
CA LEU A 86 -18.91 -3.21 -5.71
C LEU A 86 -18.67 -2.40 -6.98
N LEU A 87 -17.49 -1.79 -7.11
CA LEU A 87 -17.09 -1.05 -8.31
C LEU A 87 -17.16 -1.94 -9.56
N ALA A 88 -16.58 -3.14 -9.46
CA ALA A 88 -16.50 -4.15 -10.51
C ALA A 88 -17.88 -4.59 -11.02
N LEU A 89 -18.80 -4.88 -10.11
CA LEU A 89 -20.11 -5.45 -10.43
C LEU A 89 -21.15 -4.38 -10.76
N LEU A 90 -21.17 -3.27 -10.01
CA LEU A 90 -22.26 -2.30 -10.03
C LEU A 90 -21.94 -1.05 -10.85
N LEU A 91 -20.68 -0.64 -10.98
CA LEU A 91 -20.33 0.61 -11.66
C LEU A 91 -19.69 0.36 -13.04
N ALA A 92 -18.66 -0.49 -13.10
CA ALA A 92 -17.84 -0.68 -14.30
C ALA A 92 -18.65 -1.00 -15.59
N PRO A 93 -19.65 -1.91 -15.58
CA PRO A 93 -20.40 -2.24 -16.80
C PRO A 93 -21.29 -1.09 -17.30
N TYR A 94 -21.78 -0.25 -16.40
CA TYR A 94 -22.70 0.84 -16.73
C TYR A 94 -21.95 2.07 -17.22
N LEU A 95 -20.86 2.42 -16.55
CA LEU A 95 -19.97 3.50 -16.95
C LEU A 95 -19.44 3.27 -18.36
N ARG A 96 -18.97 2.04 -18.65
CA ARG A 96 -18.49 1.70 -20.00
C ARG A 96 -19.59 1.79 -21.07
N LYS A 97 -20.84 1.47 -20.74
CA LYS A 97 -21.97 1.59 -21.68
C LYS A 97 -22.37 3.04 -21.93
N PHE A 98 -22.20 3.92 -20.94
CA PHE A 98 -22.57 5.33 -21.03
C PHE A 98 -21.61 6.12 -21.94
N GLY A 99 -20.33 5.73 -21.99
CA GLY A 99 -19.37 6.30 -22.94
C GLY A 99 -18.84 7.69 -22.59
N ALA A 100 -19.16 8.22 -21.40
CA ALA A 100 -18.52 9.43 -20.87
C ALA A 100 -17.05 9.16 -20.53
N PHE A 101 -16.19 10.18 -20.65
CA PHE A 101 -14.76 10.05 -20.39
C PHE A 101 -14.40 10.31 -18.92
N THR A 102 -15.24 11.03 -18.19
CA THR A 102 -15.03 11.39 -16.77
C THR A 102 -16.25 11.07 -15.91
N VAL A 103 -16.04 10.88 -14.60
CA VAL A 103 -17.13 10.69 -13.63
C VAL A 103 -18.03 11.93 -13.54
N PRO A 104 -17.50 13.17 -13.49
CA PRO A 104 -18.35 14.35 -13.47
C PRO A 104 -19.23 14.50 -14.72
N ASP A 105 -18.71 14.17 -15.91
CA ASP A 105 -19.51 14.19 -17.14
C ASP A 105 -20.64 13.17 -17.07
N PHE A 106 -20.35 11.94 -16.60
CA PHE A 106 -21.37 10.93 -16.36
C PHE A 106 -22.49 11.45 -15.46
N VAL A 107 -22.15 12.10 -14.33
CA VAL A 107 -23.15 12.65 -13.41
C VAL A 107 -23.95 13.78 -14.08
N GLY A 108 -23.27 14.71 -14.76
CA GLY A 108 -23.92 15.81 -15.45
C GLY A 108 -24.92 15.35 -16.52
N ASP A 109 -24.51 14.40 -17.35
CA ASP A 109 -25.31 13.87 -18.44
C ASP A 109 -26.45 12.97 -17.93
N ARG A 110 -26.19 12.16 -16.89
CA ARG A 110 -27.17 11.25 -16.30
C ARG A 110 -28.36 11.99 -15.67
N TYR A 111 -28.11 13.17 -15.10
CA TYR A 111 -29.11 14.01 -14.44
C TYR A 111 -29.49 15.26 -15.25
N TYR A 112 -28.94 15.44 -16.45
CA TYR A 112 -29.15 16.63 -17.30
C TYR A 112 -28.92 17.95 -16.54
N SER A 113 -27.90 18.01 -15.68
CA SER A 113 -27.69 19.12 -14.75
C SER A 113 -26.24 19.58 -14.70
N GLN A 114 -26.01 20.84 -15.09
CA GLN A 114 -24.69 21.48 -15.01
C GLN A 114 -24.24 21.66 -13.55
N THR A 115 -25.18 21.92 -12.64
CA THR A 115 -24.88 22.01 -11.20
C THR A 115 -24.37 20.68 -10.66
N ALA A 116 -25.01 19.56 -11.04
CA ALA A 116 -24.58 18.23 -10.62
C ALA A 116 -23.17 17.90 -11.16
N ARG A 117 -22.86 18.31 -12.40
CA ARG A 117 -21.52 18.20 -12.98
C ARG A 117 -20.48 18.97 -12.17
N ILE A 118 -20.74 20.24 -11.85
CA ILE A 118 -19.81 21.09 -11.09
C ILE A 118 -19.57 20.51 -9.69
N VAL A 119 -20.63 20.06 -9.00
CA VAL A 119 -20.49 19.41 -7.69
C VAL A 119 -19.61 18.16 -7.79
N ALA A 120 -19.82 17.32 -8.82
CA ALA A 120 -18.99 16.14 -9.04
C ALA A 120 -17.52 16.49 -9.34
N VAL A 121 -17.25 17.57 -10.09
CA VAL A 121 -15.88 18.07 -10.31
C VAL A 121 -15.22 18.47 -8.99
N VAL A 122 -15.91 19.26 -8.16
CA VAL A 122 -15.37 19.69 -6.86
C VAL A 122 -15.08 18.49 -5.96
N CYS A 123 -15.99 17.52 -5.90
CA CYS A 123 -15.77 16.28 -5.15
C CYS A 123 -14.58 15.48 -5.70
N ALA A 124 -14.47 15.31 -7.02
CA ALA A 124 -13.37 14.57 -7.64
C ALA A 124 -12.01 15.23 -7.35
N ILE A 125 -11.93 16.56 -7.43
CA ILE A 125 -10.73 17.32 -7.08
C ILE A 125 -10.38 17.14 -5.61
N PHE A 126 -11.33 17.34 -4.70
CA PHE A 126 -11.11 17.23 -3.26
C PHE A 126 -10.61 15.83 -2.86
N ILE A 127 -11.27 14.78 -3.37
CA ILE A 127 -10.86 13.39 -3.13
C ILE A 127 -9.47 13.13 -3.70
N SER A 128 -9.21 13.58 -4.93
CA SER A 128 -7.94 13.31 -5.60
C SER A 128 -6.76 13.98 -4.89
N PHE A 129 -6.89 15.24 -4.47
CA PHE A 129 -5.84 15.93 -3.71
C PHE A 129 -5.56 15.27 -2.36
N THR A 130 -6.61 14.93 -1.62
CA THR A 130 -6.47 14.24 -0.32
C THR A 130 -5.75 12.90 -0.50
N TYR A 131 -6.07 12.17 -1.57
CA TYR A 131 -5.44 10.88 -1.85
C TYR A 131 -3.99 11.02 -2.32
N VAL A 132 -3.68 12.01 -3.17
CA VAL A 132 -2.30 12.31 -3.60
C VAL A 132 -1.41 12.62 -2.39
N ALA A 133 -1.91 13.37 -1.41
CA ALA A 133 -1.14 13.70 -0.21
C ALA A 133 -0.64 12.43 0.53
N GLY A 134 -1.52 11.43 0.71
CA GLY A 134 -1.13 10.15 1.31
C GLY A 134 -0.09 9.39 0.47
N GLN A 135 -0.20 9.41 -0.87
CA GLN A 135 0.80 8.80 -1.74
C GLN A 135 2.17 9.50 -1.62
N MET A 136 2.16 10.83 -1.56
CA MET A 136 3.39 11.62 -1.42
C MET A 136 4.06 11.36 -0.07
N ARG A 137 3.30 11.24 1.02
CA ARG A 137 3.83 10.80 2.31
C ARG A 137 4.54 9.45 2.19
N GLY A 138 3.92 8.47 1.51
CA GLY A 138 4.55 7.16 1.25
C GLY A 138 5.88 7.27 0.49
N VAL A 139 5.96 8.13 -0.52
CA VAL A 139 7.23 8.41 -1.23
C VAL A 139 8.26 9.04 -0.29
N GLY A 140 7.84 10.02 0.52
CA GLY A 140 8.67 10.70 1.50
C GLY A 140 9.25 9.75 2.55
N ILE A 141 8.46 8.81 3.07
CA ILE A 141 8.92 7.80 4.04
C ILE A 141 10.02 6.93 3.42
N VAL A 142 9.80 6.42 2.19
CA VAL A 142 10.79 5.56 1.53
C VAL A 142 12.06 6.34 1.22
N PHE A 143 11.95 7.54 0.64
CA PHE A 143 13.14 8.33 0.34
C PHE A 143 13.85 8.86 1.58
N GLY A 144 13.12 9.23 2.63
CA GLY A 144 13.75 9.69 3.86
C GLY A 144 14.63 8.62 4.48
N ARG A 145 14.15 7.37 4.48
CA ARG A 145 14.91 6.22 4.98
C ARG A 145 16.13 5.88 4.13
N PHE A 146 16.03 5.92 2.80
CA PHE A 146 17.06 5.33 1.92
C PHE A 146 17.95 6.33 1.17
N LEU A 147 17.50 7.56 0.99
CA LEU A 147 18.33 8.67 0.52
C LEU A 147 18.91 9.49 1.68
N GLU A 148 18.53 9.18 2.93
CA GLU A 148 18.95 9.91 4.15
C GLU A 148 18.70 11.42 4.02
N VAL A 149 17.52 11.75 3.51
CA VAL A 149 17.03 13.12 3.37
C VAL A 149 15.82 13.33 4.25
N ASP A 150 15.48 14.57 4.56
CA ASP A 150 14.22 14.85 5.23
C ASP A 150 13.02 14.36 4.40
N ILE A 151 11.97 13.90 5.09
CA ILE A 151 10.75 13.39 4.44
C ILE A 151 10.18 14.41 3.43
N ASP A 152 10.22 15.70 3.75
CA ASP A 152 9.76 16.79 2.87
C ASP A 152 10.59 16.86 1.57
N VAL A 153 11.92 16.72 1.68
CA VAL A 153 12.81 16.68 0.51
C VAL A 153 12.53 15.43 -0.32
N GLY A 154 12.31 14.28 0.32
CA GLY A 154 11.86 13.05 -0.32
C GLY A 154 10.56 13.26 -1.11
N VAL A 155 9.57 13.91 -0.53
CA VAL A 155 8.31 14.25 -1.22
C VAL A 155 8.57 15.07 -2.48
N TYR A 156 9.39 16.13 -2.42
CA TYR A 156 9.68 16.97 -3.58
C TYR A 156 10.38 16.20 -4.71
N ILE A 157 11.34 15.34 -4.38
CA ILE A 157 12.01 14.46 -5.36
C ILE A 157 10.98 13.55 -6.02
N GLY A 158 10.13 12.91 -5.21
CA GLY A 158 9.04 12.05 -5.68
C GLY A 158 8.12 12.76 -6.67
N MET A 159 7.63 13.95 -6.29
CA MET A 159 6.75 14.77 -7.11
C MET A 159 7.39 15.12 -8.46
N ALA A 160 8.66 15.53 -8.47
CA ALA A 160 9.36 15.87 -9.70
C ALA A 160 9.47 14.67 -10.66
N VAL A 161 9.75 13.47 -10.12
CA VAL A 161 9.86 12.26 -10.94
C VAL A 161 8.51 11.81 -11.49
N VAL A 162 7.46 11.79 -10.64
CA VAL A 162 6.09 11.46 -11.10
C VAL A 162 5.66 12.41 -12.20
N PHE A 163 5.84 13.71 -11.98
CA PHE A 163 5.48 14.73 -12.94
C PHE A 163 6.15 14.49 -14.30
N PHE A 164 7.45 14.19 -14.29
CA PHE A 164 8.20 13.98 -15.52
C PHE A 164 7.67 12.81 -16.36
N TYR A 165 7.49 11.61 -15.78
CA TYR A 165 7.03 10.46 -16.59
C TYR A 165 5.53 10.50 -16.87
N ALA A 166 4.71 11.09 -15.98
CA ALA A 166 3.26 11.19 -16.17
C ALA A 166 2.91 12.14 -17.33
N VAL A 167 3.55 13.31 -17.39
CA VAL A 167 3.34 14.30 -18.46
C VAL A 167 3.85 13.79 -19.81
N LEU A 168 4.95 13.04 -19.84
CA LEU A 168 5.51 12.50 -21.09
C LEU A 168 4.70 11.33 -21.66
N GLY A 169 4.14 10.47 -20.80
CA GLY A 169 3.56 9.18 -21.21
C GLY A 169 2.09 9.22 -21.63
N GLY A 170 1.27 10.13 -21.09
CA GLY A 170 -0.20 10.08 -21.24
C GLY A 170 -0.80 8.76 -20.71
N MET A 171 -2.09 8.50 -20.96
CA MET A 171 -2.78 7.33 -20.41
C MET A 171 -2.14 6.00 -20.84
N LYS A 172 -1.66 5.89 -22.09
CA LYS A 172 -0.98 4.67 -22.57
C LYS A 172 0.36 4.46 -21.85
N GLY A 173 1.19 5.50 -21.74
CA GLY A 173 2.45 5.43 -21.00
C GLY A 173 2.23 5.06 -19.54
N ILE A 174 1.32 5.75 -18.85
CA ILE A 174 0.97 5.48 -17.46
C ILE A 174 0.50 4.03 -17.28
N THR A 175 -0.30 3.50 -18.21
CA THR A 175 -0.75 2.10 -18.13
C THR A 175 0.41 1.11 -18.13
N TYR A 176 1.35 1.25 -19.07
CA TYR A 176 2.48 0.32 -19.15
C TYR A 176 3.50 0.56 -18.02
N THR A 177 3.69 1.79 -17.54
CA THR A 177 4.50 2.02 -16.34
C THR A 177 3.85 1.38 -15.12
N GLN A 178 2.52 1.46 -14.98
CA GLN A 178 1.79 0.80 -13.90
C GLN A 178 1.86 -0.73 -13.98
N VAL A 179 1.90 -1.32 -15.18
CA VAL A 179 2.19 -2.76 -15.32
C VAL A 179 3.57 -3.10 -14.75
N ALA A 180 4.59 -2.31 -15.09
CA ALA A 180 5.93 -2.52 -14.55
C ALA A 180 5.98 -2.28 -13.02
N GLN A 181 5.31 -1.23 -12.53
CA GLN A 181 5.18 -0.94 -11.11
C GLN A 181 4.46 -2.09 -10.38
N TYR A 182 3.41 -2.68 -10.97
CA TYR A 182 2.73 -3.85 -10.42
C TYR A 182 3.70 -5.02 -10.22
N CYS A 183 4.52 -5.33 -11.22
CA CYS A 183 5.48 -6.41 -11.11
C CYS A 183 6.52 -6.15 -10.01
N VAL A 184 7.04 -4.92 -9.93
CA VAL A 184 8.02 -4.52 -8.90
C VAL A 184 7.39 -4.59 -7.51
N LEU A 185 6.22 -3.97 -7.32
CA LEU A 185 5.55 -3.93 -6.01
C LEU A 185 5.13 -5.33 -5.56
N ILE A 186 4.55 -6.17 -6.42
CA ILE A 186 4.06 -7.48 -5.96
C ILE A 186 5.22 -8.41 -5.59
N PHE A 187 6.31 -8.35 -6.35
CA PHE A 187 7.52 -9.11 -6.05
C PHE A 187 8.15 -8.62 -4.74
N ALA A 188 8.22 -7.30 -4.57
CA ALA A 188 8.73 -6.66 -3.36
C ALA A 188 7.89 -6.93 -2.11
N TYR A 189 6.60 -7.21 -2.26
CA TYR A 189 5.73 -7.57 -1.15
C TYR A 189 5.81 -9.06 -0.81
N LEU A 190 5.80 -9.94 -1.83
CA LEU A 190 5.75 -11.38 -1.64
C LEU A 190 7.09 -11.98 -1.20
N VAL A 191 8.21 -11.51 -1.75
CA VAL A 191 9.55 -12.03 -1.41
C VAL A 191 9.83 -11.96 0.10
N PRO A 192 9.80 -10.79 0.77
CA PRO A 192 10.04 -10.74 2.21
C PRO A 192 9.00 -11.56 2.98
N ALA A 193 7.73 -11.55 2.56
CA ALA A 193 6.69 -12.36 3.22
C ALA A 193 7.00 -13.86 3.17
N ILE A 194 7.47 -14.38 2.03
CA ILE A 194 7.87 -15.77 1.86
C ILE A 194 9.08 -16.10 2.74
N PHE A 195 10.10 -15.24 2.75
CA PHE A 195 11.28 -15.44 3.62
C PHE A 195 10.88 -15.49 5.09
N LEU A 196 10.08 -14.51 5.55
CA LEU A 196 9.56 -14.47 6.92
C LEU A 196 8.75 -15.71 7.27
N SER A 197 7.85 -16.13 6.37
CA SER A 197 7.03 -17.32 6.57
C SER A 197 7.87 -18.59 6.74
N ILE A 198 8.94 -18.74 5.95
CA ILE A 198 9.88 -19.87 6.08
C ILE A 198 10.64 -19.80 7.40
N MET A 199 11.14 -18.62 7.78
CA MET A 199 11.93 -18.48 9.02
C MET A 199 11.09 -18.70 10.28
N VAL A 200 9.85 -18.21 10.29
CA VAL A 200 8.97 -18.29 11.46
C VAL A 200 8.26 -19.64 11.55
N THR A 201 7.79 -20.19 10.43
CA THR A 201 6.92 -21.39 10.45
C THR A 201 7.38 -22.56 9.59
N GLY A 202 8.46 -22.40 8.83
CA GLY A 202 8.93 -23.41 7.86
C GLY A 202 8.07 -23.53 6.60
N ASN A 203 6.98 -22.77 6.49
CA ASN A 203 6.09 -22.82 5.33
C ASN A 203 6.41 -21.69 4.34
N PRO A 204 6.65 -21.97 3.04
CA PRO A 204 6.92 -20.94 2.04
C PRO A 204 5.70 -20.11 1.64
N ILE A 205 4.49 -20.52 2.00
CA ILE A 205 3.25 -19.79 1.66
C ILE A 205 2.84 -18.95 2.87
N PRO A 206 2.96 -17.61 2.84
CA PRO A 206 2.68 -16.74 3.99
C PRO A 206 1.28 -16.91 4.58
N GLN A 207 0.28 -17.14 3.73
CA GLN A 207 -1.10 -17.36 4.14
C GLN A 207 -1.25 -18.63 4.99
N LEU A 208 -0.47 -19.67 4.68
CA LEU A 208 -0.44 -20.90 5.47
C LEU A 208 0.46 -20.76 6.69
N GLY A 209 1.56 -20.01 6.59
CA GLY A 209 2.43 -19.67 7.72
C GLY A 209 1.71 -18.85 8.79
N LEU A 210 0.79 -17.96 8.42
CA LEU A 210 -0.06 -17.23 9.36
C LEU A 210 -0.85 -18.17 10.29
N GLY A 211 -1.35 -19.29 9.77
CA GLY A 211 -2.03 -20.34 10.54
C GLY A 211 -1.11 -21.46 11.03
N GLY A 212 0.19 -21.29 10.89
CA GLY A 212 1.21 -22.30 11.18
C GLY A 212 1.64 -22.34 12.64
N VAL A 213 2.57 -23.26 12.91
CA VAL A 213 3.27 -23.37 14.20
C VAL A 213 4.54 -22.54 14.12
N ASP A 214 4.77 -21.73 15.15
CA ASP A 214 6.02 -21.00 15.28
C ASP A 214 7.16 -21.96 15.65
N LEU A 215 8.25 -21.92 14.90
CA LEU A 215 9.37 -22.84 15.05
C LEU A 215 10.15 -22.64 16.36
N ALA A 216 10.12 -21.44 16.92
CA ALA A 216 10.85 -21.12 18.14
C ALA A 216 10.12 -21.59 19.40
N SER A 217 8.79 -21.42 19.47
CA SER A 217 7.97 -21.82 20.63
C SER A 217 7.38 -23.23 20.50
N GLY A 218 7.20 -23.74 19.29
CA GLY A 218 6.45 -24.97 19.03
C GLY A 218 4.93 -24.84 19.23
N THR A 219 4.43 -23.62 19.42
CA THR A 219 2.99 -23.33 19.58
C THR A 219 2.43 -22.64 18.33
N PRO A 220 1.10 -22.66 18.10
CA PRO A 220 0.47 -21.91 17.02
C PRO A 220 0.88 -20.43 17.07
N LEU A 221 1.28 -19.85 15.94
CA LEU A 221 1.84 -18.49 15.89
C LEU A 221 0.87 -17.43 16.46
N LEU A 222 -0.42 -17.55 16.15
CA LEU A 222 -1.45 -16.63 16.64
C LEU A 222 -1.67 -16.76 18.16
N GLU A 223 -1.53 -17.97 18.70
CA GLU A 223 -1.62 -18.20 20.15
C GLU A 223 -0.41 -17.61 20.88
N ARG A 224 0.80 -17.80 20.32
CA ARG A 224 2.01 -17.13 20.80
C ARG A 224 1.85 -15.61 20.81
N LEU A 225 1.32 -15.05 19.72
CA LEU A 225 1.13 -13.61 19.61
C LEU A 225 0.07 -13.08 20.58
N ASN A 226 -1.00 -13.83 20.84
CA ASN A 226 -1.96 -13.48 21.89
C ASN A 226 -1.29 -13.43 23.26
N GLY A 227 -0.48 -14.43 23.61
CA GLY A 227 0.29 -14.47 24.85
C GLY A 227 1.20 -13.24 25.01
N LEU A 228 2.04 -12.97 24.00
CA LEU A 228 2.93 -11.80 23.98
C LEU A 228 2.16 -10.48 24.15
N ASN A 229 1.05 -10.31 23.43
CA ASN A 229 0.23 -9.11 23.57
C ASN A 229 -0.33 -8.97 24.99
N THR A 230 -0.86 -10.05 25.57
CA THR A 230 -1.43 -10.01 26.93
C THR A 230 -0.37 -9.74 28.00
N GLU A 231 0.83 -10.32 27.87
CA GLU A 231 1.96 -10.08 28.78
C GLU A 231 2.39 -8.61 28.79
N LEU A 232 2.35 -7.97 27.62
CA LEU A 232 2.66 -6.55 27.46
C LEU A 232 1.49 -5.61 27.79
N GLY A 233 0.33 -6.12 28.21
CA GLY A 233 -0.84 -5.29 28.54
C GLY A 233 -1.66 -4.81 27.33
N PHE A 234 -1.43 -5.37 26.14
CA PHE A 234 -2.34 -5.24 25.00
C PHE A 234 -3.49 -6.25 25.09
N THR A 235 -4.58 -5.99 24.36
CA THR A 235 -5.63 -7.00 24.16
C THR A 235 -5.11 -8.14 23.28
N GLU A 236 -5.69 -9.34 23.44
CA GLU A 236 -5.39 -10.47 22.55
C GLU A 236 -5.50 -10.05 21.09
N TYR A 237 -4.48 -10.34 20.30
CA TYR A 237 -4.37 -9.90 18.91
C TYR A 237 -5.54 -10.42 18.05
N THR A 238 -6.03 -11.62 18.33
CA THR A 238 -7.16 -12.23 17.61
C THR A 238 -8.52 -11.84 18.17
N SER A 239 -8.59 -11.15 19.31
CA SER A 239 -9.84 -10.68 19.88
C SER A 239 -10.27 -9.37 19.20
N GLY A 240 -11.51 -9.29 18.74
CA GLY A 240 -12.09 -8.04 18.25
C GLY A 240 -12.69 -7.25 19.40
N THR A 241 -12.29 -5.99 19.56
CA THR A 241 -12.89 -5.11 20.58
C THR A 241 -14.16 -4.43 20.07
N LYS A 242 -14.34 -4.38 18.73
CA LYS A 242 -15.48 -3.72 18.09
C LYS A 242 -16.72 -4.60 18.06
N SER A 243 -17.89 -3.99 18.23
CA SER A 243 -19.16 -4.69 18.04
C SER A 243 -19.33 -5.11 16.58
N MET A 244 -20.08 -6.19 16.32
CA MET A 244 -20.36 -6.63 14.94
C MET A 244 -21.14 -5.58 14.13
N LEU A 245 -21.92 -4.73 14.80
CA LEU A 245 -22.58 -3.59 14.15
C LEU A 245 -21.56 -2.54 13.70
N ASP A 246 -20.60 -2.19 14.55
CA ASP A 246 -19.55 -1.23 14.17
C ASP A 246 -18.70 -1.78 13.02
N VAL A 247 -18.29 -3.06 13.10
CA VAL A 247 -17.57 -3.75 12.03
C VAL A 247 -18.37 -3.69 10.73
N PHE A 248 -19.68 -3.97 10.77
CA PHE A 248 -20.54 -3.92 9.58
C PHE A 248 -20.63 -2.51 8.98
N PHE A 249 -20.90 -1.48 9.78
CA PHE A 249 -21.06 -0.11 9.29
C PHE A 249 -19.73 0.48 8.80
N ILE A 250 -18.61 0.23 9.50
CA ILE A 250 -17.28 0.66 9.07
C ILE A 250 -16.91 -0.03 7.76
N THR A 251 -17.09 -1.35 7.67
CA THR A 251 -16.81 -2.11 6.44
C THR A 251 -17.66 -1.60 5.29
N THR A 252 -18.96 -1.39 5.50
CA THR A 252 -19.87 -0.86 4.47
C THR A 252 -19.46 0.55 4.02
N ALA A 253 -19.13 1.44 4.96
CA ALA A 253 -18.66 2.78 4.66
C ALA A 253 -17.37 2.76 3.81
N LEU A 254 -16.41 1.89 4.18
CA LEU A 254 -15.19 1.69 3.42
C LEU A 254 -15.46 1.11 2.02
N MET A 255 -16.36 0.15 1.89
CA MET A 255 -16.74 -0.44 0.59
C MET A 255 -17.36 0.60 -0.34
N VAL A 256 -18.32 1.38 0.15
CA VAL A 256 -19.00 2.41 -0.66
C VAL A 256 -18.04 3.55 -1.01
N GLY A 257 -17.20 3.98 -0.05
CA GLY A 257 -16.20 5.03 -0.28
C GLY A 257 -15.17 4.63 -1.33
N THR A 258 -14.61 3.43 -1.23
CA THR A 258 -13.59 2.93 -2.18
C THR A 258 -14.18 2.64 -3.57
N ALA A 259 -15.46 2.26 -3.67
CA ALA A 259 -16.12 2.12 -4.96
C ALA A 259 -16.26 3.46 -5.73
N GLY A 260 -16.16 4.60 -5.04
CA GLY A 260 -16.25 5.93 -5.65
C GLY A 260 -14.94 6.49 -6.20
N LEU A 261 -13.83 5.75 -6.13
CA LEU A 261 -12.50 6.28 -6.47
C LEU A 261 -12.38 6.60 -7.98
N PRO A 262 -12.19 7.89 -8.36
CA PRO A 262 -12.29 8.31 -9.75
C PRO A 262 -11.11 7.80 -10.62
N HIS A 263 -9.92 7.64 -10.02
CA HIS A 263 -8.72 7.15 -10.71
C HIS A 263 -8.82 5.68 -11.14
N VAL A 264 -9.56 4.88 -10.38
CA VAL A 264 -9.83 3.48 -10.72
C VAL A 264 -10.92 3.40 -11.80
N ILE A 265 -11.94 4.25 -11.70
CA ILE A 265 -13.07 4.26 -12.64
C ILE A 265 -12.62 4.53 -14.08
N ILE A 266 -11.70 5.49 -14.28
CA ILE A 266 -11.24 5.85 -15.63
C ILE A 266 -10.57 4.68 -16.37
N ARG A 267 -10.05 3.68 -15.64
CA ARG A 267 -9.42 2.47 -16.21
C ARG A 267 -10.40 1.53 -16.90
N PHE A 268 -11.70 1.71 -16.71
CA PHE A 268 -12.70 0.97 -17.50
C PHE A 268 -12.87 1.56 -18.90
N TYR A 269 -12.39 2.80 -19.14
CA TYR A 269 -12.49 3.44 -20.44
C TYR A 269 -11.34 3.09 -21.41
N THR A 270 -10.27 2.45 -20.92
CA THR A 270 -9.05 2.12 -21.70
C THR A 270 -9.19 0.90 -22.62
N VAL A 271 -10.08 -0.03 -22.27
CA VAL A 271 -10.27 -1.32 -22.97
C VAL A 271 -11.35 -1.23 -24.05
N PRO A 272 -11.21 -1.87 -25.21
CA PRO A 272 -12.09 -1.65 -26.37
C PRO A 272 -13.53 -2.11 -26.14
N ARG A 273 -13.75 -3.28 -25.51
CA ARG A 273 -15.08 -3.92 -25.39
C ARG A 273 -15.52 -4.10 -23.93
N VAL A 274 -16.83 -4.14 -23.70
CA VAL A 274 -17.42 -4.40 -22.36
C VAL A 274 -16.99 -5.76 -21.80
N ARG A 275 -16.87 -6.78 -22.65
CA ARG A 275 -16.36 -8.10 -22.25
C ARG A 275 -14.92 -8.01 -21.74
N ASP A 276 -14.09 -7.28 -22.45
CA ASP A 276 -12.67 -7.08 -22.12
C ASP A 276 -12.51 -6.30 -20.81
N ALA A 277 -13.40 -5.34 -20.54
CA ALA A 277 -13.48 -4.65 -19.25
C ALA A 277 -13.77 -5.59 -18.09
N ARG A 278 -14.74 -6.50 -18.24
CA ARG A 278 -15.06 -7.49 -17.19
C ARG A 278 -13.92 -8.47 -16.94
N VAL A 279 -13.25 -8.91 -18.00
CA VAL A 279 -12.07 -9.79 -17.89
C VAL A 279 -10.92 -9.05 -17.19
N SER A 280 -10.69 -7.77 -17.52
CA SER A 280 -9.68 -6.94 -16.86
C SER A 280 -9.95 -6.76 -15.37
N VAL A 281 -11.21 -6.54 -14.99
CA VAL A 281 -11.66 -6.49 -13.58
C VAL A 281 -11.37 -7.79 -12.85
N GLY A 282 -11.66 -8.94 -13.48
CA GLY A 282 -11.37 -10.25 -12.90
C GLY A 282 -9.86 -10.46 -12.66
N TRP A 283 -9.03 -10.08 -13.63
CA TRP A 283 -7.58 -10.12 -13.46
C TRP A 283 -7.08 -9.18 -12.35
N ALA A 284 -7.60 -7.95 -12.29
CA ALA A 284 -7.25 -7.02 -11.23
C ALA A 284 -7.58 -7.58 -9.83
N LEU A 285 -8.74 -8.23 -9.66
CA LEU A 285 -9.08 -8.92 -8.41
C LEU A 285 -8.06 -10.00 -8.03
N VAL A 286 -7.64 -10.84 -8.99
CA VAL A 286 -6.60 -11.86 -8.75
C VAL A 286 -5.30 -11.20 -8.29
N PHE A 287 -4.89 -10.12 -8.94
CA PHE A 287 -3.66 -9.40 -8.63
C PHE A 287 -3.69 -8.67 -7.30
N ILE A 288 -4.83 -8.08 -6.93
CA ILE A 288 -5.07 -7.45 -5.63
C ILE A 288 -5.05 -8.52 -4.53
N ALA A 289 -5.69 -9.67 -4.76
CA ALA A 289 -5.77 -10.76 -3.79
C ALA A 289 -4.39 -11.28 -3.37
N LEU A 290 -3.39 -11.27 -4.25
CA LEU A 290 -2.02 -11.69 -3.90
C LEU A 290 -1.44 -10.87 -2.74
N LEU A 291 -1.57 -9.53 -2.77
CA LEU A 291 -1.09 -8.68 -1.67
C LEU A 291 -2.04 -8.75 -0.48
N TYR A 292 -3.34 -8.58 -0.72
CA TYR A 292 -4.32 -8.43 0.35
C TYR A 292 -4.44 -9.67 1.23
N THR A 293 -4.32 -10.87 0.65
CA THR A 293 -4.29 -12.11 1.45
C THR A 293 -2.96 -12.32 2.18
N THR A 294 -1.87 -11.72 1.70
CA THR A 294 -0.53 -11.82 2.30
C THR A 294 -0.33 -10.78 3.41
N ALA A 295 -1.00 -9.63 3.34
CA ALA A 295 -0.84 -8.52 4.29
C ALA A 295 -1.06 -8.92 5.76
N PRO A 296 -2.08 -9.72 6.13
CA PRO A 296 -2.24 -10.19 7.51
C PRO A 296 -1.07 -11.07 7.99
N ALA A 297 -0.47 -11.87 7.10
CA ALA A 297 0.70 -12.68 7.44
C ALA A 297 1.90 -11.79 7.76
N ILE A 298 2.18 -10.79 6.91
CA ILE A 298 3.25 -9.81 7.17
C ILE A 298 2.99 -9.06 8.47
N ALA A 299 1.76 -8.64 8.74
CA ALA A 299 1.39 -7.92 9.96
C ALA A 299 1.72 -8.73 11.23
N VAL A 300 1.37 -10.02 11.24
CA VAL A 300 1.64 -10.93 12.36
C VAL A 300 3.14 -11.21 12.51
N PHE A 301 3.84 -11.49 11.42
CA PHE A 301 5.29 -11.70 11.46
C PHE A 301 6.01 -10.46 11.96
N ALA A 302 5.65 -9.28 11.43
CA ALA A 302 6.26 -8.02 11.83
C ALA A 302 5.96 -7.67 13.29
N ARG A 303 4.71 -7.88 13.76
CA ARG A 303 4.34 -7.65 15.17
C ARG A 303 5.17 -8.51 16.11
N THR A 304 5.30 -9.79 15.77
CA THR A 304 6.04 -10.78 16.57
C THR A 304 7.53 -10.45 16.60
N ASN A 305 8.11 -10.14 15.45
CA ASN A 305 9.52 -9.76 15.33
C ASN A 305 9.82 -8.45 16.07
N LEU A 306 8.97 -7.44 15.91
CA LEU A 306 9.10 -6.16 16.62
C LEU A 306 9.13 -6.41 18.13
N ILE A 307 8.11 -7.04 18.71
CA ILE A 307 8.04 -7.32 20.15
C ILE A 307 9.30 -8.03 20.64
N ASN A 308 9.73 -9.11 19.96
CA ASN A 308 10.88 -9.90 20.37
C ASN A 308 12.21 -9.14 20.26
N SER A 309 12.31 -8.15 19.37
CA SER A 309 13.57 -7.46 19.07
C SER A 309 13.89 -6.28 19.99
N ILE A 310 12.87 -5.64 20.57
CA ILE A 310 13.04 -4.35 21.27
C ILE A 310 12.46 -4.32 22.67
N SER A 311 11.53 -5.21 23.03
CA SER A 311 10.92 -5.17 24.35
C SER A 311 11.97 -5.40 25.44
N GLU A 312 12.02 -4.51 26.45
CA GLU A 312 12.92 -4.58 27.60
C GLU A 312 14.43 -4.48 27.27
N THR A 313 14.76 -4.07 26.05
CA THR A 313 16.15 -3.94 25.59
C THR A 313 16.74 -2.60 26.06
N PRO A 314 17.99 -2.56 26.59
CA PRO A 314 18.66 -1.30 26.90
C PRO A 314 18.84 -0.45 25.64
N TYR A 315 18.58 0.87 25.72
CA TYR A 315 18.73 1.77 24.59
C TYR A 315 20.17 1.78 24.04
N SER A 316 21.18 1.54 24.90
CA SER A 316 22.58 1.42 24.49
C SER A 316 22.89 0.23 23.59
N GLU A 317 22.01 -0.77 23.55
CA GLU A 317 22.19 -2.04 22.83
C GLU A 317 21.18 -2.19 21.68
N VAL A 318 20.50 -1.11 21.29
CA VAL A 318 19.52 -1.19 20.20
C VAL A 318 20.18 -1.58 18.89
N PRO A 319 19.50 -2.40 18.07
CA PRO A 319 20.00 -2.73 16.74
C PRO A 319 20.13 -1.51 15.83
N GLU A 320 21.02 -1.58 14.84
CA GLU A 320 21.27 -0.49 13.86
C GLU A 320 19.98 -0.04 13.12
N TRP A 321 19.05 -0.96 12.85
CA TRP A 321 17.78 -0.60 12.22
C TRP A 321 17.00 0.40 13.09
N PHE A 322 17.05 0.29 14.41
CA PHE A 322 16.29 1.12 15.33
C PHE A 322 16.72 2.59 15.20
N THR A 323 18.02 2.87 15.34
CA THR A 323 18.55 4.23 15.23
C THR A 323 18.27 4.83 13.87
N THR A 324 18.35 4.02 12.81
CA THR A 324 18.12 4.53 11.46
C THR A 324 16.65 4.92 11.21
N TRP A 325 15.69 4.27 11.86
CA TRP A 325 14.28 4.69 11.81
C TRP A 325 13.98 5.82 12.79
N GLU A 326 14.71 5.90 13.90
CA GLU A 326 14.62 7.02 14.84
C GLU A 326 15.06 8.34 14.19
N ASP A 327 16.12 8.32 13.39
CA ASP A 327 16.60 9.49 12.62
C ASP A 327 15.54 10.05 11.65
N THR A 328 14.61 9.20 11.18
CA THR A 328 13.50 9.64 10.32
C THR A 328 12.36 10.32 11.09
N GLY A 329 12.34 10.21 12.42
CA GLY A 329 11.25 10.68 13.29
C GLY A 329 9.99 9.82 13.26
N LEU A 330 10.01 8.68 12.55
CA LEU A 330 8.89 7.73 12.44
C LEU A 330 8.93 6.64 13.53
N LEU A 331 10.07 6.53 14.21
CA LEU A 331 10.25 5.77 15.43
C LEU A 331 10.70 6.75 16.51
N ARG A 332 10.07 6.72 17.68
CA ARG A 332 10.43 7.63 18.77
C ARG A 332 10.48 6.87 20.08
N PHE A 333 11.61 6.99 20.75
CA PHE A 333 11.81 6.57 22.13
C PHE A 333 11.84 7.79 23.05
N GLU A 334 11.15 7.69 24.18
CA GLU A 334 11.19 8.68 25.26
C GLU A 334 11.24 7.95 26.59
N ASP A 335 12.40 8.00 27.26
CA ASP A 335 12.61 7.36 28.57
C ASP A 335 11.85 8.13 29.67
N LEU A 336 10.70 7.58 30.09
CA LEU A 336 9.80 8.21 31.06
C LEU A 336 10.16 7.84 32.50
N ASN A 337 10.76 6.67 32.69
CA ASN A 337 11.05 6.12 34.01
C ASN A 337 12.53 6.24 34.43
N GLY A 338 13.42 6.57 33.50
CA GLY A 338 14.86 6.82 33.70
C GLY A 338 15.72 5.56 33.80
N ASP A 339 15.23 4.39 33.39
CA ASP A 339 15.96 3.12 33.47
C ASP A 339 16.81 2.82 32.22
N GLY A 340 16.68 3.63 31.16
CA GLY A 340 17.40 3.48 29.91
C GLY A 340 17.04 2.22 29.14
N ARG A 341 15.88 1.61 29.38
CA ARG A 341 15.34 0.46 28.62
C ARG A 341 14.15 0.91 27.78
N ILE A 342 13.85 0.13 26.75
CA ILE A 342 12.69 0.41 25.89
C ILE A 342 11.49 -0.39 26.39
N GLN A 343 10.51 0.29 26.98
CA GLN A 343 9.21 -0.30 27.33
C GLN A 343 8.21 -0.11 26.19
N PHE A 344 7.95 -1.19 25.47
CA PHE A 344 6.89 -1.25 24.48
C PHE A 344 5.68 -1.99 25.05
N VAL A 345 4.77 -1.24 25.68
CA VAL A 345 3.68 -1.80 26.47
C VAL A 345 2.32 -1.25 26.04
N GLY A 346 1.28 -2.03 26.30
CA GLY A 346 -0.09 -1.70 25.97
C GLY A 346 -0.80 -0.88 27.06
N PRO A 347 -2.01 -0.37 26.75
CA PRO A 347 -2.76 0.52 27.65
C PRO A 347 -3.13 -0.08 29.02
N ASN A 348 -3.10 -1.41 29.16
CA ASN A 348 -3.42 -2.09 30.43
C ASN A 348 -2.17 -2.47 31.24
N SER A 349 -0.97 -2.09 30.77
CA SER A 349 0.27 -2.30 31.52
C SER A 349 0.35 -1.33 32.71
N PRO A 350 0.97 -1.73 33.83
CA PRO A 350 1.29 -0.81 34.93
C PRO A 350 2.39 0.19 34.59
N MET A 351 3.15 -0.04 33.52
CA MET A 351 4.21 0.85 33.03
C MET A 351 3.69 1.74 31.91
N GLU A 352 4.27 2.94 31.77
CA GLU A 352 3.96 3.82 30.64
C GLU A 352 4.71 3.33 29.38
N ASN A 353 4.08 3.51 28.23
CA ASN A 353 4.68 3.12 26.96
C ASN A 353 5.67 4.19 26.48
N GLU A 354 6.92 3.78 26.29
CA GLU A 354 8.03 4.67 25.95
C GLU A 354 8.38 4.64 24.46
N LEU A 355 7.78 3.73 23.70
CA LEU A 355 8.03 3.57 22.28
C LEU A 355 6.82 3.91 21.41
N THR A 356 6.99 4.89 20.52
CA THR A 356 6.02 5.20 19.47
C THR A 356 6.56 4.75 18.12
N VAL A 357 5.76 3.95 17.40
CA VAL A 357 6.10 3.41 16.08
C VAL A 357 5.04 3.87 15.08
N ASP A 358 5.45 4.53 13.99
CA ASP A 358 4.51 4.83 12.90
C ASP A 358 4.15 3.55 12.13
N ASN A 359 2.86 3.31 11.95
CA ASN A 359 2.37 2.09 11.32
C ASN A 359 2.87 1.92 9.88
N ASP A 360 3.16 3.01 9.15
CA ASP A 360 3.57 2.96 7.75
C ASP A 360 5.00 2.40 7.56
N ILE A 361 5.81 2.31 8.63
CA ILE A 361 7.18 1.76 8.53
C ILE A 361 7.22 0.24 8.67
N ILE A 362 6.17 -0.41 9.19
CA ILE A 362 6.20 -1.83 9.56
C ILE A 362 6.63 -2.74 8.40
N VAL A 363 6.14 -2.47 7.19
CA VAL A 363 6.49 -3.27 6.01
C VAL A 363 7.94 -3.04 5.56
N LEU A 364 8.45 -1.82 5.71
CA LEU A 364 9.79 -1.43 5.29
C LEU A 364 10.85 -1.85 6.32
N ALA A 365 10.55 -1.74 7.61
CA ALA A 365 11.44 -2.06 8.71
C ALA A 365 11.54 -3.56 8.96
N ASN A 366 10.46 -4.33 8.77
CA ASN A 366 10.43 -5.75 9.13
C ASN A 366 11.52 -6.62 8.45
N PRO A 367 11.90 -6.41 7.16
CA PRO A 367 13.07 -7.06 6.58
C PRO A 367 14.38 -6.78 7.35
N GLU A 368 14.55 -5.58 7.90
CA GLU A 368 15.72 -5.21 8.71
C GLU A 368 15.64 -5.84 10.11
N ILE A 369 14.46 -5.78 10.74
CA ILE A 369 14.20 -6.41 12.05
C ILE A 369 14.47 -7.92 12.00
N ALA A 370 14.09 -8.56 10.89
CA ALA A 370 14.26 -10.01 10.69
C ALA A 370 15.61 -10.38 10.05
N GLU A 371 16.56 -9.43 9.94
CA GLU A 371 17.90 -9.64 9.38
C GLU A 371 17.91 -10.28 7.98
N LEU A 372 16.93 -9.92 7.14
CA LEU A 372 16.87 -10.40 5.77
C LEU A 372 18.04 -9.87 4.94
N PRO A 373 18.43 -10.57 3.85
CA PRO A 373 19.52 -10.12 2.99
C PRO A 373 19.31 -8.69 2.48
N ASN A 374 20.39 -7.90 2.43
CA ASN A 374 20.38 -6.49 2.00
C ASN A 374 19.65 -6.19 0.67
N TRP A 375 19.65 -7.13 -0.26
CA TRP A 375 18.93 -6.96 -1.53
C TRP A 375 17.40 -7.04 -1.37
N VAL A 376 16.90 -7.76 -0.36
CA VAL A 376 15.47 -7.82 -0.01
C VAL A 376 15.03 -6.48 0.55
N ILE A 377 15.82 -5.87 1.44
CA ILE A 377 15.56 -4.53 2.00
C ILE A 377 15.41 -3.51 0.86
N GLY A 378 16.38 -3.47 -0.06
CA GLY A 378 16.31 -2.58 -1.22
C GLY A 378 15.16 -2.88 -2.19
N LEU A 379 14.73 -4.14 -2.26
CA LEU A 379 13.58 -4.53 -3.06
C LEU A 379 12.27 -3.99 -2.45
N VAL A 380 12.07 -4.09 -1.14
CA VAL A 380 10.86 -3.55 -0.47
C VAL A 380 10.77 -2.04 -0.65
N ALA A 381 11.90 -1.33 -0.57
CA ALA A 381 11.98 0.10 -0.87
C ALA A 381 11.49 0.44 -2.29
N ALA A 382 12.02 -0.27 -3.30
CA ALA A 382 11.59 -0.10 -4.68
C ALA A 382 10.09 -0.41 -4.88
N GLY A 383 9.57 -1.41 -4.16
CA GLY A 383 8.15 -1.75 -4.13
C GLY A 383 7.25 -0.67 -3.52
N GLY A 384 7.66 -0.10 -2.39
CA GLY A 384 6.94 1.00 -1.73
C GLY A 384 6.84 2.24 -2.62
N LEU A 385 7.95 2.59 -3.30
CA LEU A 385 7.94 3.65 -4.32
C LEU A 385 7.04 3.29 -5.50
N ALA A 386 7.16 2.08 -6.05
CA ALA A 386 6.32 1.65 -7.17
C ALA A 386 4.83 1.76 -6.85
N ALA A 387 4.42 1.40 -5.63
CA ALA A 387 3.04 1.49 -5.15
C ALA A 387 2.56 2.93 -4.96
N ALA A 388 3.39 3.82 -4.40
CA ALA A 388 3.01 5.22 -4.20
C ALA A 388 2.91 5.99 -5.54
N LEU A 389 3.88 5.76 -6.42
CA LEU A 389 4.03 6.46 -7.69
C LEU A 389 2.98 6.02 -8.73
N SER A 390 2.56 4.75 -8.71
CA SER A 390 1.52 4.24 -9.61
C SER A 390 0.21 4.99 -9.45
N THR A 391 -0.26 5.12 -8.21
CA THR A 391 -1.51 5.80 -7.86
C THR A 391 -1.38 7.32 -8.03
N ALA A 392 -0.24 7.92 -7.64
CA ALA A 392 -0.01 9.36 -7.85
C ALA A 392 -0.14 9.76 -9.32
N ALA A 393 0.42 8.97 -10.24
CA ALA A 393 0.29 9.21 -11.68
C ALA A 393 -1.17 9.06 -12.17
N GLY A 394 -1.91 8.08 -11.64
CA GLY A 394 -3.34 7.89 -11.95
C GLY A 394 -4.21 9.07 -11.51
N LEU A 395 -3.97 9.57 -10.30
CA LEU A 395 -4.67 10.73 -9.75
C LEU A 395 -4.39 12.02 -10.52
N LEU A 396 -3.13 12.27 -10.90
CA LEU A 396 -2.77 13.44 -11.72
C LEU A 396 -3.51 13.44 -13.05
N LEU A 397 -3.69 12.27 -13.66
CA LEU A 397 -4.47 12.16 -14.89
C LEU A 397 -5.93 12.55 -14.67
N VAL A 398 -6.56 12.07 -13.59
CA VAL A 398 -7.95 12.41 -13.23
C VAL A 398 -8.12 13.91 -12.99
N VAL A 399 -7.17 14.55 -12.30
CA VAL A 399 -7.25 15.99 -12.02
C VAL A 399 -7.07 16.81 -13.31
N SER A 400 -6.31 16.29 -14.27
CA SER A 400 -6.07 16.95 -15.56
C SER A 400 -7.17 16.74 -16.61
N SER A 401 -8.07 15.75 -16.41
CA SER A 401 -9.15 15.38 -17.34
C SER A 401 -10.45 16.07 -16.97
#